data_AF-A0A535Z7D9-F1
#
_entry.id   AF-A0A535Z7D9-F1
#
_cell.length_a   1.000
_cell.length_b   1.000
_cell.length_c   1.000
_cell.angle_alpha   90.00
_cell.angle_beta   90.00
_cell.angle_gamma   90.00
#
_symmetry.space_group_name_H-M   'P 1'
#
loop_
_entity.id
_entity.type
_entity.pdbx_description
1 polymer ?
#
loop_
_entity_poly.entity_id
_entity_poly.type
_entity_poly.pdbx_seq_one_letter_code
_entity_poly.pdbx_strand_id
1 'polypeptide(L)'
;MRKLSHIGSAALLALAAATAGIATLPGEVTATAAGFSALHPLPGLKAGRLWSVAVSQAQAQTVLVGTDSGVYRSADGGTTWRLTLSGVRVWVVGFDARNQQEAFAGTAGKGVYASGDSGATWAASSAGLANANVRAMAFGLDGIAAGTDSGVAVSPDGHIWHGAGLDGDSISAITVAANSPQFTLIAGADNGNIASGYLFRSTAGSAWEVLQSGLPAAAVVSSLTAGPIDQAVPKRPILAATSKGIYRSGDSGDTWTAGNGVPTGMTLTTALYSPLDPGLVYAGADSGGSTGGDLLRSTDGGVNFAPADAGLPSASKNVVAIGIAPTNPVTVVVGLDPPSGIAGMFSEVDASAPAPPKLTAEAPGAPVATVITTPKAKPRVSLACTTRVRNSVGAACRLRVRAVASAVLHRGTAVARLAGRFITIGA
;
A
#
# COMPACT_ATOMS: atom_id res chain seq x y z
N MET A 1 -66.01 1.24 -40.99
CA MET A 1 -65.06 0.13 -40.78
C MET A 1 -63.95 0.24 -41.83
N ARG A 2 -62.68 0.17 -41.37
CA ARG A 2 -61.35 -0.09 -42.01
C ARG A 2 -61.18 0.15 -43.54
N LYS A 3 -60.29 1.06 -44.01
CA LYS A 3 -58.79 0.98 -44.20
C LYS A 3 -58.35 -0.15 -45.17
N LEU A 4 -57.36 -0.08 -46.07
CA LEU A 4 -56.56 0.90 -46.85
C LEU A 4 -55.48 0.04 -47.58
N SER A 5 -55.09 0.31 -48.85
CA SER A 5 -53.83 -0.19 -49.47
C SER A 5 -53.49 0.63 -50.74
N HIS A 6 -52.39 1.42 -50.75
CA HIS A 6 -50.99 1.17 -51.15
C HIS A 6 -50.67 1.29 -52.67
N ILE A 7 -49.82 2.28 -53.01
CA ILE A 7 -49.06 2.52 -54.27
C ILE A 7 -47.70 3.11 -53.79
N GLY A 8 -46.50 2.70 -54.22
CA GLY A 8 -45.77 2.94 -55.49
C GLY A 8 -44.35 3.43 -55.13
N SER A 9 -43.27 2.78 -55.61
CA SER A 9 -42.44 3.09 -56.80
C SER A 9 -41.55 4.35 -56.77
N ALA A 10 -40.23 4.09 -56.83
CA ALA A 10 -39.14 4.72 -57.60
C ALA A 10 -38.61 6.16 -57.33
N ALA A 11 -37.31 6.19 -56.94
CA ALA A 11 -36.14 7.03 -57.27
C ALA A 11 -36.29 8.36 -58.08
N LEU A 12 -35.44 9.39 -57.98
CA LEU A 12 -33.96 9.45 -57.88
C LEU A 12 -33.50 10.90 -57.50
N LEU A 13 -32.36 10.99 -56.80
CA LEU A 13 -31.38 12.09 -56.59
C LEU A 13 -31.73 13.60 -56.71
N ALA A 14 -31.39 14.35 -55.66
CA ALA A 14 -30.74 15.65 -55.75
C ALA A 14 -29.80 15.89 -54.54
N LEU A 15 -28.57 16.32 -54.82
CA LEU A 15 -27.52 16.62 -53.84
C LEU A 15 -27.72 18.04 -53.28
N ALA A 16 -27.87 18.20 -51.97
CA ALA A 16 -27.82 19.50 -51.29
C ALA A 16 -27.03 19.36 -49.99
N ALA A 17 -25.98 20.16 -49.84
CA ALA A 17 -25.20 20.29 -48.64
C ALA A 17 -26.07 20.88 -47.52
N ALA A 18 -26.46 20.05 -46.55
CA ALA A 18 -27.11 20.53 -45.34
C ALA A 18 -26.03 20.87 -44.31
N THR A 19 -25.84 22.16 -44.05
CA THR A 19 -25.33 22.63 -42.77
C THR A 19 -26.27 22.10 -41.68
N ALA A 20 -25.86 21.04 -41.00
CA ALA A 20 -26.54 20.59 -39.79
C ALA A 20 -26.32 21.66 -38.71
N GLY A 21 -27.27 22.59 -38.62
CA GLY A 21 -27.41 23.42 -37.44
C GLY A 21 -27.62 22.49 -36.25
N ILE A 22 -26.69 22.49 -35.31
CA ILE A 22 -26.90 21.88 -34.01
C ILE A 22 -27.98 22.73 -33.35
N ALA A 23 -29.21 22.25 -33.41
CA ALA A 23 -30.28 22.72 -32.55
C ALA A 23 -29.89 22.34 -31.12
N THR A 24 -29.30 23.28 -30.39
CA THR A 24 -29.14 23.16 -28.94
C THR A 24 -30.53 23.11 -28.34
N LEU A 25 -30.95 21.94 -27.88
CA LEU A 25 -32.14 21.80 -27.06
C LEU A 25 -31.93 22.66 -25.79
N PRO A 26 -32.85 23.58 -25.45
CA PRO A 26 -32.77 24.29 -24.18
C PRO A 26 -33.15 23.29 -23.09
N GLY A 27 -32.17 22.83 -22.31
CA GLY A 27 -32.45 22.01 -21.13
C GLY A 27 -31.51 20.84 -20.83
N GLU A 28 -30.32 20.74 -21.45
CA GLU A 28 -29.26 20.01 -20.75
C GLU A 28 -28.77 20.89 -19.61
N VAL A 29 -29.34 20.63 -18.43
CA VAL A 29 -28.65 20.92 -17.18
C VAL A 29 -27.37 20.09 -17.26
N THR A 30 -26.27 20.71 -17.68
CA THR A 30 -24.94 20.19 -17.36
C THR A 30 -24.94 20.08 -15.84
N ALA A 31 -25.05 18.84 -15.34
CA ALA A 31 -24.88 18.58 -13.93
C ALA A 31 -23.51 19.16 -13.57
N THR A 32 -23.49 20.27 -12.85
CA THR A 32 -22.29 20.72 -12.15
C THR A 32 -21.86 19.52 -11.34
N ALA A 33 -20.64 19.01 -11.58
CA ALA A 33 -20.08 17.88 -10.83
C ALA A 33 -20.32 18.15 -9.34
N ALA A 34 -21.18 17.34 -8.72
CA ALA A 34 -21.50 17.49 -7.33
C ALA A 34 -20.25 17.08 -6.55
N GLY A 35 -19.49 18.06 -6.08
CA GLY A 35 -18.28 17.85 -5.28
C GLY A 35 -18.57 17.16 -3.94
N PHE A 36 -17.53 17.08 -3.11
CA PHE A 36 -17.62 16.48 -1.80
C PHE A 36 -18.72 17.08 -0.91
N SER A 37 -19.41 16.20 -0.20
CA SER A 37 -20.41 16.54 0.80
C SER A 37 -20.02 15.96 2.15
N ALA A 38 -20.35 16.66 3.24
CA ALA A 38 -20.03 16.19 4.58
C ALA A 38 -20.86 14.96 4.95
N LEU A 39 -20.20 13.94 5.50
CA LEU A 39 -20.84 12.79 6.14
C LEU A 39 -21.25 13.13 7.58
N HIS A 40 -22.05 12.27 8.20
CA HIS A 40 -22.44 12.48 9.60
C HIS A 40 -21.21 12.45 10.52
N PRO A 41 -21.15 13.31 11.56
CA PRO A 41 -20.01 13.34 12.47
C PRO A 41 -19.79 12.00 13.19
N LEU A 42 -18.54 11.68 13.49
CA LEU A 42 -18.16 10.52 14.29
C LEU A 42 -18.53 10.78 15.77
N PRO A 43 -19.52 10.06 16.35
CA PRO A 43 -20.02 10.40 17.68
C PRO A 43 -18.94 10.26 18.74
N GLY A 44 -18.68 11.35 19.48
CA GLY A 44 -17.75 11.35 20.60
C GLY A 44 -16.26 11.50 20.25
N LEU A 45 -15.89 11.64 18.96
CA LEU A 45 -14.49 11.82 18.57
C LEU A 45 -13.87 13.13 19.13
N LYS A 46 -14.68 14.17 19.34
CA LYS A 46 -14.27 15.49 19.87
C LYS A 46 -13.02 16.02 19.15
N ALA A 47 -11.93 16.29 19.86
CA ALA A 47 -10.64 16.75 19.32
C ALA A 47 -9.67 15.61 18.98
N GLY A 48 -10.16 14.36 18.92
CA GLY A 48 -9.37 13.20 18.54
C GLY A 48 -9.12 13.16 17.03
N ARG A 49 -7.96 12.62 16.66
CA ARG A 49 -7.53 12.53 15.26
C ARG A 49 -8.13 11.33 14.53
N LEU A 50 -8.21 11.48 13.21
CA LEU A 50 -8.50 10.42 12.27
C LEU A 50 -7.20 10.00 11.56
N TRP A 51 -6.95 8.70 11.46
CA TRP A 51 -5.70 8.17 10.92
C TRP A 51 -5.87 7.34 9.65
N SER A 52 -6.98 6.62 9.52
CA SER A 52 -7.18 5.68 8.42
C SER A 52 -8.65 5.49 8.10
N VAL A 53 -8.96 5.30 6.82
CA VAL A 53 -10.29 4.95 6.31
C VAL A 53 -10.14 3.72 5.42
N ALA A 54 -11.02 2.75 5.59
CA ALA A 54 -11.11 1.58 4.71
C ALA A 54 -12.56 1.37 4.28
N VAL A 55 -12.76 1.15 2.97
CA VAL A 55 -14.06 0.81 2.39
C VAL A 55 -14.04 -0.65 1.97
N SER A 56 -15.06 -1.42 2.36
CA SER A 56 -15.16 -2.83 1.97
C SER A 56 -15.37 -2.95 0.46
N GLN A 57 -14.59 -3.82 -0.17
CA GLN A 57 -14.65 -4.05 -1.60
C GLN A 57 -15.81 -4.97 -2.01
N ALA A 58 -16.37 -5.73 -1.06
CA ALA A 58 -17.58 -6.54 -1.30
C ALA A 58 -18.87 -5.77 -0.93
N GLN A 59 -18.79 -4.82 -0.02
CA GLN A 59 -19.92 -4.06 0.51
C GLN A 59 -19.57 -2.59 0.61
N ALA A 60 -19.68 -1.86 -0.51
CA ALA A 60 -19.25 -0.45 -0.63
C ALA A 60 -19.81 0.52 0.43
N GLN A 61 -20.92 0.17 1.08
CA GLN A 61 -21.53 0.97 2.16
C GLN A 61 -20.91 0.69 3.54
N THR A 62 -20.11 -0.37 3.69
CA THR A 62 -19.39 -0.67 4.92
C THR A 62 -18.04 0.07 4.93
N VAL A 63 -17.89 0.99 5.88
CA VAL A 63 -16.71 1.84 6.03
C VAL A 63 -16.18 1.72 7.45
N LEU A 64 -14.86 1.55 7.58
CA LEU A 64 -14.13 1.59 8.85
C LEU A 64 -13.27 2.84 8.91
N VAL A 65 -13.18 3.42 10.10
CA VAL A 65 -12.34 4.59 10.38
C VAL A 65 -11.52 4.33 11.64
N GLY A 66 -10.19 4.33 11.48
CA GLY A 66 -9.24 4.30 12.59
C GLY A 66 -9.03 5.71 13.16
N THR A 67 -9.17 5.85 14.48
CA THR A 67 -9.07 7.14 15.18
C THR A 67 -8.26 7.02 16.46
N ASP A 68 -8.02 8.15 17.13
CA ASP A 68 -7.47 8.18 18.50
C ASP A 68 -8.32 7.44 19.53
N SER A 69 -9.64 7.34 19.31
CA SER A 69 -10.57 6.73 20.26
C SER A 69 -10.76 5.23 20.03
N GLY A 70 -10.48 4.75 18.81
CA GLY A 70 -10.71 3.38 18.38
C GLY A 70 -11.21 3.29 16.93
N VAL A 71 -11.96 2.23 16.62
CA VAL A 71 -12.55 2.02 15.28
C VAL A 71 -14.00 2.49 15.28
N TYR A 72 -14.33 3.39 14.36
CA TYR A 72 -15.70 3.67 13.98
C TYR A 72 -16.09 2.84 12.76
N ARG A 73 -17.32 2.33 12.75
CA ARG A 73 -17.91 1.60 11.63
C ARG A 73 -19.20 2.26 11.17
N SER A 74 -19.36 2.36 9.86
CA SER A 74 -20.64 2.62 9.18
C SER A 74 -21.01 1.40 8.34
N ALA A 75 -22.32 1.14 8.19
CA ALA A 75 -22.88 0.11 7.30
C ALA A 75 -23.71 0.71 6.16
N ASP A 76 -23.82 2.04 6.13
CA ASP A 76 -24.76 2.83 5.33
C ASP A 76 -24.07 4.05 4.69
N GLY A 77 -22.80 3.87 4.32
CA GLY A 77 -22.04 4.85 3.53
C GLY A 77 -21.69 6.13 4.29
N GLY A 78 -21.62 6.07 5.62
CA GLY A 78 -21.33 7.21 6.50
C GLY A 78 -22.55 8.02 6.92
N THR A 79 -23.76 7.46 6.75
CA THR A 79 -25.00 8.06 7.27
C THR A 79 -25.09 7.88 8.78
N THR A 80 -24.71 6.72 9.30
CA THR A 80 -24.59 6.45 10.73
C THR A 80 -23.24 5.82 11.06
N TRP A 81 -22.74 6.11 12.27
CA TRP A 81 -21.46 5.65 12.76
C TRP A 81 -21.58 5.06 14.16
N ARG A 82 -20.87 3.96 14.41
CA ARG A 82 -20.78 3.31 15.72
C ARG A 82 -19.32 3.09 16.08
N LEU A 83 -18.92 3.45 17.31
CA LEU A 83 -17.62 3.08 17.85
C LEU A 83 -17.66 1.58 18.23
N THR A 84 -16.93 0.75 17.48
CA THR A 84 -16.97 -0.73 17.60
C THR A 84 -15.73 -1.31 18.27
N LEU A 85 -14.62 -0.58 18.27
CA LEU A 85 -13.45 -0.82 19.11
C LEU A 85 -13.16 0.47 19.87
N SER A 86 -12.87 0.42 21.16
CA SER A 86 -12.64 1.61 21.99
C SER A 86 -11.46 1.46 22.95
N GLY A 87 -10.98 2.58 23.48
CA GLY A 87 -9.93 2.60 24.50
C GLY A 87 -8.53 2.27 23.97
N VAL A 88 -8.32 2.46 22.67
CA VAL A 88 -7.04 2.28 21.99
C VAL A 88 -6.99 3.16 20.74
N ARG A 89 -5.87 3.83 20.49
CA ARG A 89 -5.62 4.52 19.22
C ARG A 89 -5.39 3.50 18.11
N VAL A 90 -6.03 3.71 16.98
CA VAL A 90 -5.92 2.86 15.79
C VAL A 90 -5.23 3.64 14.68
N TRP A 91 -4.07 3.16 14.24
CA TRP A 91 -3.29 3.78 13.17
C TRP A 91 -3.84 3.41 11.80
N VAL A 92 -4.21 2.13 11.63
CA VAL A 92 -4.60 1.58 10.33
C VAL A 92 -5.76 0.61 10.51
N VAL A 93 -6.72 0.67 9.59
CA VAL A 93 -7.77 -0.34 9.42
C VAL A 93 -7.74 -0.87 7.99
N GLY A 94 -8.18 -2.11 7.78
CA GLY A 94 -8.31 -2.68 6.44
C GLY A 94 -9.06 -4.00 6.42
N PHE A 95 -9.47 -4.43 5.23
CA PHE A 95 -10.18 -5.67 4.98
C PHE A 95 -9.25 -6.69 4.33
N ASP A 96 -9.42 -7.98 4.65
CA ASP A 96 -8.67 -9.04 3.99
C ASP A 96 -9.05 -9.14 2.50
N ALA A 97 -8.04 -9.19 1.63
CA ALA A 97 -8.22 -9.30 0.18
C ALA A 97 -8.96 -10.59 -0.24
N ARG A 98 -8.93 -11.64 0.58
CA ARG A 98 -9.50 -12.97 0.32
C ARG A 98 -10.90 -13.11 0.90
N ASN A 99 -11.18 -12.42 2.01
CA ASN A 99 -12.48 -12.43 2.67
C ASN A 99 -12.82 -11.04 3.23
N GLN A 100 -13.69 -10.32 2.53
CA GLN A 100 -14.09 -8.96 2.92
C GLN A 100 -14.99 -8.90 4.17
N GLN A 101 -15.38 -10.03 4.77
CA GLN A 101 -15.96 -10.05 6.12
C GLN A 101 -14.89 -9.96 7.20
N GLU A 102 -13.65 -10.30 6.88
CA GLU A 102 -12.53 -10.22 7.80
C GLU A 102 -11.87 -8.83 7.72
N ALA A 103 -11.72 -8.19 8.86
CA ALA A 103 -11.13 -6.87 8.99
C ALA A 103 -10.10 -6.84 10.11
N PHE A 104 -9.08 -5.99 9.95
CA PHE A 104 -7.97 -5.84 10.88
C PHE A 104 -7.78 -4.38 11.27
N ALA A 105 -7.34 -4.18 12.51
CA ALA A 105 -6.97 -2.88 13.05
C ALA A 105 -5.58 -2.96 13.69
N GLY A 106 -4.63 -2.18 13.14
CA GLY A 106 -3.31 -1.97 13.71
C GLY A 106 -3.35 -0.83 14.73
N THR A 107 -2.87 -1.07 15.94
CA THR A 107 -3.07 -0.16 17.07
C THR A 107 -1.79 0.40 17.66
N ALA A 108 -1.95 1.49 18.41
CA ALA A 108 -0.89 2.09 19.20
C ALA A 108 -0.60 1.26 20.47
N GLY A 109 0.34 0.33 20.37
CA GLY A 109 0.89 -0.40 21.52
C GLY A 109 0.03 -1.56 22.04
N LYS A 110 -1.07 -1.92 21.37
CA LYS A 110 -1.89 -3.11 21.70
C LYS A 110 -1.93 -4.17 20.59
N GLY A 111 -1.07 -4.03 19.58
CA GLY A 111 -0.92 -4.97 18.48
C GLY A 111 -2.03 -4.86 17.44
N VAL A 112 -2.42 -6.00 16.90
CA VAL A 112 -3.50 -6.19 15.92
C VAL A 112 -4.77 -6.66 16.62
N TYR A 113 -5.90 -6.08 16.24
CA TYR A 113 -7.23 -6.63 16.47
C TYR A 113 -7.80 -7.16 15.15
N ALA A 114 -8.54 -8.26 15.20
CA ALA A 114 -9.24 -8.86 14.08
C ALA A 114 -10.75 -8.88 14.33
N SER A 115 -11.51 -8.82 13.25
CA SER A 115 -12.96 -8.89 13.21
C SER A 115 -13.39 -9.86 12.12
N GLY A 116 -14.27 -10.81 12.43
CA GLY A 116 -14.86 -11.73 11.46
C GLY A 116 -16.23 -11.29 10.94
N ASP A 117 -16.70 -10.10 11.33
CA ASP A 117 -18.05 -9.58 11.06
C ASP A 117 -18.02 -8.16 10.46
N SER A 118 -17.05 -7.93 9.57
CA SER A 118 -16.84 -6.67 8.84
C SER A 118 -16.63 -5.46 9.77
N GLY A 119 -15.96 -5.67 10.90
CA GLY A 119 -15.60 -4.64 11.88
C GLY A 119 -16.67 -4.32 12.92
N ALA A 120 -17.72 -5.13 13.04
CA ALA A 120 -18.78 -4.91 14.03
C ALA A 120 -18.33 -5.30 15.46
N THR A 121 -17.55 -6.37 15.59
CA THR A 121 -16.90 -6.80 16.83
C THR A 121 -15.43 -7.14 16.60
N TRP A 122 -14.61 -7.01 17.64
CA TRP A 122 -13.15 -7.10 17.55
C TRP A 122 -12.57 -7.96 18.67
N ALA A 123 -11.55 -8.74 18.33
CA ALA A 123 -10.76 -9.53 19.27
C ALA A 123 -9.25 -9.29 19.03
N ALA A 124 -8.44 -9.40 20.09
CA ALA A 124 -6.99 -9.29 19.95
C ALA A 124 -6.44 -10.46 19.11
N SER A 125 -5.55 -10.16 18.17
CA SER A 125 -5.06 -11.09 17.14
C SER A 125 -3.55 -10.88 16.89
N SER A 126 -2.77 -10.86 17.98
CA SER A 126 -1.36 -10.45 17.97
C SER A 126 -0.37 -11.57 18.33
N ALA A 127 -0.78 -12.84 18.24
CA ALA A 127 0.10 -13.95 18.61
C ALA A 127 1.34 -13.97 17.71
N GLY A 128 2.54 -14.05 18.30
CA GLY A 128 3.81 -14.05 17.56
C GLY A 128 4.31 -12.68 17.08
N LEU A 129 3.55 -11.61 17.29
CA LEU A 129 3.96 -10.26 16.93
C LEU A 129 4.95 -9.69 17.96
N ALA A 130 6.17 -9.37 17.54
CA ALA A 130 7.22 -8.91 18.45
C ALA A 130 7.03 -7.46 18.94
N ASN A 131 6.48 -6.58 18.09
CA ASN A 131 6.24 -5.17 18.41
C ASN A 131 4.74 -4.85 18.27
N ALA A 132 4.15 -4.33 19.35
CA ALA A 132 2.72 -4.08 19.44
C ALA A 132 2.28 -2.70 18.89
N ASN A 133 3.19 -1.85 18.40
CA ASN A 133 2.82 -0.63 17.71
C ASN A 133 2.73 -0.88 16.20
N VAL A 134 1.51 -1.15 15.71
CA VAL A 134 1.26 -1.53 14.31
C VAL A 134 0.78 -0.31 13.54
N ARG A 135 1.65 0.22 12.68
CA ARG A 135 1.48 1.51 11.99
C ARG A 135 0.87 1.39 10.61
N ALA A 136 1.19 0.32 9.89
CA ALA A 136 0.73 0.07 8.54
C ALA A 136 0.39 -1.41 8.35
N MET A 137 -0.53 -1.71 7.44
CA MET A 137 -0.87 -3.09 7.08
C MET A 137 -1.08 -3.19 5.57
N ALA A 138 -0.71 -4.33 4.99
CA ALA A 138 -0.94 -4.65 3.59
C ALA A 138 -1.62 -6.01 3.47
N PHE A 139 -2.64 -6.10 2.62
CA PHE A 139 -3.50 -7.27 2.47
C PHE A 139 -3.31 -7.84 1.06
N GLY A 140 -2.88 -9.09 0.97
CA GLY A 140 -2.72 -9.79 -0.30
C GLY A 140 -3.40 -11.16 -0.28
N LEU A 141 -3.29 -11.86 -1.40
CA LEU A 141 -3.89 -13.18 -1.60
C LEU A 141 -3.10 -14.31 -0.92
N ASP A 142 -1.81 -14.09 -0.65
CA ASP A 142 -0.92 -15.06 -0.02
C ASP A 142 -0.64 -14.80 1.46
N GLY A 143 -1.11 -13.65 1.98
CA GLY A 143 -0.95 -13.26 3.36
C GLY A 143 -1.14 -11.77 3.61
N ILE A 144 -0.92 -11.39 4.86
CA ILE A 144 -1.02 -10.04 5.39
C ILE A 144 0.34 -9.64 5.94
N ALA A 145 0.75 -8.40 5.72
CA ALA A 145 1.94 -7.82 6.34
C ALA A 145 1.56 -6.67 7.27
N ALA A 146 2.30 -6.54 8.36
CA ALA A 146 2.20 -5.46 9.34
C ALA A 146 3.54 -4.73 9.42
N GLY A 147 3.53 -3.43 9.18
CA GLY A 147 4.63 -2.53 9.51
C GLY A 147 4.50 -2.07 10.96
N THR A 148 5.56 -2.24 11.73
CA THR A 148 5.59 -1.86 13.16
C THR A 148 6.65 -0.80 13.42
N ASP A 149 6.75 -0.31 14.66
CA ASP A 149 7.86 0.55 15.09
C ASP A 149 9.24 -0.13 15.07
N SER A 150 9.29 -1.44 14.89
CA SER A 150 10.54 -2.19 14.88
C SER A 150 10.46 -3.35 13.90
N GLY A 151 10.31 -3.02 12.63
CA GLY A 151 10.36 -3.95 11.51
C GLY A 151 9.00 -4.40 11.01
N VAL A 152 9.04 -5.35 10.10
CA VAL A 152 7.87 -5.94 9.45
C VAL A 152 7.52 -7.25 10.15
N ALA A 153 6.24 -7.57 10.22
CA ALA A 153 5.75 -8.91 10.52
C ALA A 153 4.79 -9.38 9.42
N VAL A 154 4.71 -10.68 9.19
CA VAL A 154 3.81 -11.27 8.20
C VAL A 154 2.99 -12.38 8.83
N SER A 155 1.80 -12.59 8.28
CA SER A 155 0.89 -13.64 8.71
C SER A 155 0.12 -14.19 7.51
N PRO A 156 -0.05 -15.50 7.37
CA PRO A 156 -0.94 -16.05 6.36
C PRO A 156 -2.39 -15.63 6.57
N ASP A 157 -2.86 -15.44 7.79
CA ASP A 157 -4.28 -15.25 8.13
C ASP A 157 -4.56 -14.05 9.04
N GLY A 158 -3.53 -13.34 9.50
CA GLY A 158 -3.67 -12.22 10.43
C GLY A 158 -3.85 -12.63 11.89
N HIS A 159 -3.73 -13.92 12.23
CA HIS A 159 -3.89 -14.43 13.60
C HIS A 159 -2.57 -14.81 14.25
N ILE A 160 -1.66 -15.44 13.49
CA ILE A 160 -0.31 -15.79 13.95
C ILE A 160 0.72 -15.06 13.09
N TRP A 161 1.55 -14.26 13.74
CA TRP A 161 2.51 -13.37 13.12
C TRP A 161 3.93 -13.89 13.25
N HIS A 162 4.75 -13.60 12.24
CA HIS A 162 6.17 -13.92 12.21
C HIS A 162 6.96 -12.68 11.80
N GLY A 163 8.03 -12.35 12.52
CA GLY A 163 8.89 -11.21 12.20
C GLY A 163 9.59 -11.39 10.86
N ALA A 164 9.51 -10.40 9.99
CA ALA A 164 9.87 -10.46 8.57
C ALA A 164 11.07 -9.57 8.22
N GLY A 165 11.89 -9.19 9.19
CA GLY A 165 13.08 -8.34 9.02
C GLY A 165 12.79 -6.85 9.10
N LEU A 166 13.78 -6.04 8.72
CA LEU A 166 13.87 -4.60 9.03
C LEU A 166 13.85 -4.31 10.54
N ASP A 167 14.44 -5.22 11.33
CA ASP A 167 14.48 -5.12 12.79
C ASP A 167 15.16 -3.80 13.23
N GLY A 168 14.45 -3.02 14.05
CA GLY A 168 14.90 -1.71 14.52
C GLY A 168 14.56 -0.53 13.60
N ASP A 169 13.94 -0.78 12.43
CA ASP A 169 13.41 0.26 11.57
C ASP A 169 11.92 0.50 11.85
N SER A 170 11.50 1.76 11.91
CA SER A 170 10.08 2.10 12.08
C SER A 170 9.42 2.15 10.71
N ILE A 171 8.49 1.22 10.48
CA ILE A 171 7.83 1.01 9.19
C ILE A 171 6.55 1.84 9.15
N SER A 172 6.57 2.92 8.38
CA SER A 172 5.46 3.87 8.26
C SER A 172 4.44 3.49 7.19
N ALA A 173 4.87 2.74 6.18
CA ALA A 173 4.02 2.32 5.06
C ALA A 173 4.45 0.94 4.56
N ILE A 174 3.50 0.14 4.10
CA ILE A 174 3.79 -1.17 3.50
C ILE A 174 2.71 -1.52 2.47
N THR A 175 3.09 -2.18 1.37
CA THR A 175 2.15 -2.61 0.34
C THR A 175 2.57 -3.94 -0.30
N VAL A 176 1.61 -4.65 -0.90
CA VAL A 176 1.86 -5.89 -1.66
C VAL A 176 2.14 -5.54 -3.11
N ALA A 177 3.40 -5.66 -3.52
CA ALA A 177 3.85 -5.38 -4.88
C ALA A 177 3.54 -6.53 -5.85
N ALA A 178 3.45 -7.77 -5.37
CA ALA A 178 3.02 -8.93 -6.15
C ALA A 178 2.55 -10.06 -5.23
N ASN A 179 1.53 -10.80 -5.66
CA ASN A 179 1.15 -12.08 -5.03
C ASN A 179 1.91 -13.25 -5.71
N SER A 180 1.96 -13.24 -7.05
CA SER A 180 2.59 -14.30 -7.86
C SER A 180 3.81 -13.80 -8.63
N PRO A 181 4.87 -14.62 -8.79
CA PRO A 181 5.03 -15.99 -8.27
C PRO A 181 5.38 -16.06 -6.77
N GLN A 182 5.72 -14.92 -6.16
CA GLN A 182 6.07 -14.83 -4.73
C GLN A 182 5.44 -13.60 -4.11
N PHE A 183 5.01 -13.75 -2.86
CA PHE A 183 4.48 -12.66 -2.04
C PHE A 183 5.54 -11.58 -1.82
N THR A 184 5.45 -10.52 -2.61
CA THR A 184 6.43 -9.44 -2.67
C THR A 184 5.90 -8.21 -1.95
N LEU A 185 6.67 -7.72 -1.00
CA LEU A 185 6.36 -6.55 -0.20
C LEU A 185 7.27 -5.39 -0.55
N ILE A 186 6.74 -4.18 -0.49
CA ILE A 186 7.52 -2.95 -0.43
C ILE A 186 7.17 -2.24 0.88
N ALA A 187 8.19 -1.89 1.65
CA ALA A 187 8.08 -1.22 2.93
C ALA A 187 8.80 0.13 2.90
N GLY A 188 8.15 1.15 3.45
CA GLY A 188 8.70 2.47 3.69
C GLY A 188 9.04 2.63 5.17
N ALA A 189 10.24 3.10 5.48
CA ALA A 189 10.67 3.39 6.83
C ALA A 189 10.94 4.90 7.01
N ASP A 190 10.56 5.45 8.16
CA ASP A 190 10.71 6.88 8.48
C ASP A 190 11.65 7.15 9.67
N ASN A 191 12.08 6.11 10.39
CA ASN A 191 13.06 6.20 11.45
C ASN A 191 13.79 4.85 11.64
N GLY A 192 14.88 4.83 12.41
CA GLY A 192 15.71 3.65 12.67
C GLY A 192 17.04 3.68 11.93
N ASN A 193 17.49 2.52 11.44
CA ASN A 193 18.75 2.35 10.72
C ASN A 193 18.62 2.68 9.22
N ILE A 194 17.86 3.72 8.86
CA ILE A 194 17.54 4.13 7.49
C ILE A 194 18.72 4.79 6.74
N ALA A 195 19.94 4.71 7.26
CA ALA A 195 21.13 5.28 6.63
C ALA A 195 21.43 4.70 5.24
N SER A 196 20.87 3.52 4.92
CA SER A 196 21.04 2.86 3.63
C SER A 196 19.90 3.15 2.64
N GLY A 197 18.80 3.76 3.06
CA GLY A 197 17.62 4.06 2.25
C GLY A 197 16.33 4.04 3.07
N TYR A 198 15.22 4.44 2.44
CA TYR A 198 13.92 4.59 3.09
C TYR A 198 12.80 3.74 2.44
N LEU A 199 13.07 3.12 1.30
CA LEU A 199 12.18 2.17 0.64
C LEU A 199 12.90 0.84 0.43
N PHE A 200 12.23 -0.24 0.78
CA PHE A 200 12.79 -1.59 0.78
C PHE A 200 11.83 -2.55 0.09
N ARG A 201 12.37 -3.56 -0.60
CA ARG A 201 11.60 -4.64 -1.23
C ARG A 201 12.02 -6.00 -0.70
N SER A 202 11.06 -6.89 -0.51
CA SER A 202 11.31 -8.31 -0.19
C SER A 202 10.39 -9.20 -1.00
N THR A 203 10.92 -10.27 -1.61
CA THR A 203 10.11 -11.28 -2.32
C THR A 203 9.77 -12.50 -1.47
N ALA A 204 10.29 -12.58 -0.24
CA ALA A 204 10.09 -13.70 0.68
C ALA A 204 10.04 -13.26 2.16
N GLY A 205 9.77 -11.97 2.40
CA GLY A 205 9.54 -11.38 3.73
C GLY A 205 10.67 -11.58 4.75
N SER A 206 11.94 -11.67 4.36
CA SER A 206 13.05 -11.82 5.34
C SER A 206 14.38 -11.24 4.87
N ALA A 207 14.63 -11.25 3.56
CA ALA A 207 15.71 -10.49 2.94
C ALA A 207 15.13 -9.25 2.25
N TRP A 208 15.74 -8.09 2.50
CA TRP A 208 15.29 -6.81 1.96
C TRP A 208 16.39 -6.15 1.13
N GLU A 209 16.02 -5.65 -0.04
CA GLU A 209 16.86 -4.80 -0.89
C GLU A 209 16.37 -3.36 -0.82
N VAL A 210 17.28 -2.40 -0.93
CA VAL A 210 16.92 -0.97 -0.97
C VAL A 210 16.51 -0.59 -2.38
N LEU A 211 15.38 0.11 -2.51
CA LEU A 211 14.93 0.71 -3.77
C LEU A 211 15.41 2.16 -3.88
N GLN A 212 16.10 2.49 -4.97
CA GLN A 212 16.66 3.83 -5.19
C GLN A 212 16.48 4.35 -6.63
N SER A 213 16.18 3.48 -7.60
CA SER A 213 16.10 3.86 -9.01
C SER A 213 14.96 4.85 -9.27
N GLY A 214 15.29 6.09 -9.63
CA GLY A 214 14.32 7.16 -9.89
C GLY A 214 13.68 7.76 -8.63
N LEU A 215 14.24 7.47 -7.46
CA LEU A 215 13.83 8.02 -6.17
C LEU A 215 14.85 9.07 -5.69
N PRO A 216 14.45 10.07 -4.88
CA PRO A 216 15.38 11.01 -4.26
C PRO A 216 16.30 10.31 -3.26
N ALA A 217 17.43 10.94 -2.92
CA ALA A 217 18.41 10.34 -2.00
C ALA A 217 17.87 10.07 -0.58
N ALA A 218 16.86 10.83 -0.14
CA ALA A 218 16.19 10.65 1.15
C ALA A 218 14.79 11.25 1.09
N ALA A 219 13.79 10.56 1.65
CA ALA A 219 12.44 11.07 1.86
C ALA A 219 11.79 10.31 3.03
N VAL A 220 10.72 10.86 3.58
CA VAL A 220 9.83 10.15 4.51
C VAL A 220 8.66 9.61 3.71
N VAL A 221 8.36 8.32 3.83
CA VAL A 221 7.22 7.68 3.16
C VAL A 221 6.01 7.75 4.08
N SER A 222 4.95 8.40 3.62
CA SER A 222 3.70 8.52 4.37
C SER A 222 2.70 7.42 3.98
N SER A 223 2.71 7.01 2.70
CA SER A 223 1.84 5.94 2.20
C SER A 223 2.45 5.20 1.02
N LEU A 224 2.17 3.91 0.93
CA LEU A 224 2.49 3.02 -0.17
C LEU A 224 1.21 2.32 -0.61
N THR A 225 0.90 2.36 -1.90
CA THR A 225 -0.30 1.71 -2.43
C THR A 225 -0.06 1.06 -3.76
N ALA A 226 -0.47 -0.20 -3.84
CA ALA A 226 -0.55 -1.03 -5.02
C ALA A 226 -1.93 -0.87 -5.69
N GLY A 227 -1.94 -0.64 -7.01
CA GLY A 227 -3.17 -0.59 -7.79
C GLY A 227 -3.56 -1.94 -8.39
N PRO A 228 -4.73 -2.02 -9.03
CA PRO A 228 -5.14 -3.18 -9.81
C PRO A 228 -4.22 -3.36 -11.03
N ILE A 229 -4.22 -4.57 -11.62
CA ILE A 229 -3.38 -4.88 -12.78
C ILE A 229 -4.21 -4.70 -14.06
N ASP A 230 -3.78 -3.82 -14.95
CA ASP A 230 -4.39 -3.66 -16.28
C ASP A 230 -4.15 -4.94 -17.12
N GLN A 231 -5.14 -5.37 -17.90
CA GLN A 231 -4.97 -6.42 -18.89
C GLN A 231 -4.03 -6.00 -20.04
N ALA A 232 -4.00 -4.71 -20.40
CA ALA A 232 -3.14 -4.18 -21.46
C ALA A 232 -1.68 -4.04 -21.02
N VAL A 233 -1.46 -3.74 -19.72
CA VAL A 233 -0.13 -3.60 -19.11
C VAL A 233 -0.10 -4.45 -17.84
N PRO A 234 0.22 -5.76 -17.93
CA PRO A 234 0.08 -6.72 -16.84
C PRO A 234 1.22 -6.62 -15.81
N LYS A 235 1.51 -5.41 -15.36
CA LYS A 235 2.41 -5.10 -14.26
C LYS A 235 1.65 -4.32 -13.20
N ARG A 236 1.97 -4.54 -11.94
CA ARG A 236 1.27 -3.86 -10.85
C ARG A 236 1.79 -2.43 -10.73
N PRO A 237 0.91 -1.41 -10.80
CA PRO A 237 1.32 -0.05 -10.55
C PRO A 237 1.41 0.20 -9.03
N ILE A 238 2.39 0.98 -8.60
CA ILE A 238 2.64 1.30 -7.18
C ILE A 238 2.85 2.80 -7.04
N LEU A 239 2.31 3.40 -5.97
CA LEU A 239 2.54 4.78 -5.58
C LEU A 239 3.23 4.84 -4.22
N ALA A 240 4.14 5.79 -4.10
CA ALA A 240 4.75 6.22 -2.85
C ALA A 240 4.47 7.70 -2.64
N ALA A 241 3.62 8.01 -1.67
CA ALA A 241 3.44 9.37 -1.15
C ALA A 241 4.58 9.67 -0.16
N THR A 242 5.26 10.81 -0.34
CA THR A 242 6.43 11.15 0.46
C THR A 242 6.47 12.62 0.85
N SER A 243 7.37 12.96 1.77
CA SER A 243 7.71 14.36 2.11
C SER A 243 8.39 15.14 0.97
N LYS A 244 8.71 14.49 -0.16
CA LYS A 244 9.31 15.11 -1.35
C LYS A 244 8.45 14.94 -2.61
N GLY A 245 7.14 14.78 -2.42
CA GLY A 245 6.17 14.58 -3.50
C GLY A 245 5.76 13.11 -3.66
N ILE A 246 5.15 12.81 -4.81
CA ILE A 246 4.68 11.47 -5.14
C ILE A 246 5.59 10.80 -6.17
N TYR A 247 5.84 9.52 -5.99
CA TYR A 247 6.60 8.69 -6.91
C TYR A 247 5.75 7.50 -7.31
N ARG A 248 5.78 7.15 -8.59
CA ARG A 248 5.04 6.02 -9.15
C ARG A 248 6.01 5.01 -9.78
N SER A 249 5.68 3.74 -9.66
CA SER A 249 6.26 2.66 -10.42
C SER A 249 5.16 2.01 -11.26
N GLY A 250 5.41 1.83 -12.56
CA GLY A 250 4.53 1.07 -13.46
C GLY A 250 4.99 -0.38 -13.64
N ASP A 251 5.99 -0.81 -12.89
CA ASP A 251 6.70 -2.07 -13.06
C ASP A 251 6.90 -2.82 -11.74
N SER A 252 5.87 -2.84 -10.89
CA SER A 252 5.86 -3.58 -9.62
C SER A 252 6.99 -3.21 -8.64
N GLY A 253 7.49 -1.97 -8.73
CA GLY A 253 8.48 -1.38 -7.82
C GLY A 253 9.92 -1.39 -8.32
N ASP A 254 10.19 -1.88 -9.53
CA ASP A 254 11.55 -1.97 -10.09
C ASP A 254 12.15 -0.59 -10.40
N THR A 255 11.36 0.31 -11.01
CA THR A 255 11.76 1.68 -11.31
C THR A 255 10.68 2.68 -10.92
N TRP A 256 11.12 3.88 -10.52
CA TRP A 256 10.24 4.93 -10.04
C TRP A 256 10.37 6.20 -10.89
N THR A 257 9.28 6.93 -11.00
CA THR A 257 9.24 8.24 -11.65
C THR A 257 8.43 9.19 -10.79
N ALA A 258 8.86 10.45 -10.69
CA ALA A 258 8.09 11.46 -9.98
C ALA A 258 6.77 11.75 -10.72
N GLY A 259 5.68 11.92 -9.96
CA GLY A 259 4.43 12.46 -10.49
C GLY A 259 4.51 13.98 -10.62
N ASN A 260 3.79 14.53 -11.60
CA ASN A 260 3.70 15.96 -11.87
C ASN A 260 2.39 16.55 -11.33
N GLY A 261 2.32 17.87 -11.21
CA GLY A 261 1.11 18.58 -10.77
C GLY A 261 0.90 18.62 -9.26
N VAL A 262 1.78 17.97 -8.47
CA VAL A 262 1.85 18.14 -7.01
C VAL A 262 2.62 19.44 -6.71
N PRO A 263 2.03 20.41 -5.98
CA PRO A 263 2.72 21.64 -5.61
C PRO A 263 4.05 21.41 -4.89
N THR A 264 5.05 22.23 -5.20
CA THR A 264 6.38 22.13 -4.56
C THR A 264 6.29 22.42 -3.06
N GLY A 265 6.91 21.59 -2.23
CA GLY A 265 6.90 21.75 -0.77
C GLY A 265 5.65 21.18 -0.09
N MET A 266 4.69 20.64 -0.85
CA MET A 266 3.53 19.95 -0.30
C MET A 266 3.93 18.55 0.22
N THR A 267 3.52 18.23 1.45
CA THR A 267 3.69 16.89 2.02
C THR A 267 2.44 16.08 1.77
N LEU A 268 2.57 14.98 1.03
CA LEU A 268 1.45 14.06 0.85
C LEU A 268 1.34 13.16 2.07
N THR A 269 0.11 12.93 2.51
CA THR A 269 -0.22 12.07 3.65
C THR A 269 -0.65 10.69 3.21
N THR A 270 -1.33 10.60 2.05
CA THR A 270 -1.87 9.36 1.53
C THR A 270 -2.10 9.45 0.02
N ALA A 271 -2.01 8.33 -0.68
CA ALA A 271 -2.42 8.22 -2.08
C ALA A 271 -2.93 6.81 -2.35
N LEU A 272 -4.10 6.70 -3.00
CA LEU A 272 -4.75 5.43 -3.29
C LEU A 272 -5.14 5.33 -4.77
N TYR A 273 -4.95 4.15 -5.36
CA TYR A 273 -5.57 3.78 -6.62
C TYR A 273 -7.05 3.46 -6.42
N SER A 274 -7.86 3.75 -7.43
CA SER A 274 -9.19 3.16 -7.55
C SER A 274 -9.05 1.63 -7.65
N PRO A 275 -9.85 0.85 -6.90
CA PRO A 275 -9.81 -0.61 -6.98
C PRO A 275 -10.26 -1.15 -8.34
N LEU A 276 -10.92 -0.33 -9.15
CA LEU A 276 -11.42 -0.70 -10.48
C LEU A 276 -10.58 -0.14 -11.63
N ASP A 277 -9.65 0.79 -11.36
CA ASP A 277 -8.93 1.49 -12.44
C ASP A 277 -7.48 1.84 -12.02
N PRO A 278 -6.46 1.26 -12.67
CA PRO A 278 -5.05 1.58 -12.41
C PRO A 278 -4.64 2.98 -12.91
N GLY A 279 -5.47 3.63 -13.73
CA GLY A 279 -5.29 5.02 -14.16
C GLY A 279 -5.80 6.03 -13.13
N LEU A 280 -6.81 5.67 -12.34
CA LEU A 280 -7.48 6.59 -11.44
C LEU A 280 -6.87 6.58 -10.04
N VAL A 281 -6.37 7.72 -9.60
CA VAL A 281 -5.66 7.89 -8.32
C VAL A 281 -6.18 9.13 -7.62
N TYR A 282 -6.30 9.05 -6.29
CA TYR A 282 -6.51 10.21 -5.42
C TYR A 282 -5.37 10.31 -4.41
N ALA A 283 -4.88 11.53 -4.17
CA ALA A 283 -3.81 11.79 -3.22
C ALA A 283 -4.19 12.94 -2.28
N GLY A 284 -4.05 12.71 -0.98
CA GLY A 284 -4.29 13.68 0.06
C GLY A 284 -2.99 14.34 0.52
N ALA A 285 -3.09 15.62 0.87
CA ALA A 285 -1.98 16.39 1.39
C ALA A 285 -2.33 17.09 2.70
N ASP A 286 -1.32 17.21 3.56
CA ASP A 286 -1.28 18.16 4.66
C ASP A 286 -0.18 19.17 4.31
N SER A 287 -0.53 20.45 4.29
CA SER A 287 0.39 21.54 3.90
C SER A 287 1.43 21.85 4.99
N GLY A 288 2.10 20.82 5.48
CA GLY A 288 3.11 20.93 6.54
C GLY A 288 2.53 21.37 7.88
N GLY A 289 1.25 21.06 8.16
CA GLY A 289 0.59 21.34 9.43
C GLY A 289 0.16 22.79 9.66
N SER A 290 0.28 23.69 8.66
CA SER A 290 0.11 25.14 8.86
C SER A 290 -0.91 25.82 7.94
N THR A 291 -2.01 25.14 7.62
CA THR A 291 -3.19 25.61 6.86
C THR A 291 -3.06 25.49 5.34
N GLY A 292 -3.98 24.72 4.73
CA GLY A 292 -4.16 24.66 3.28
C GLY A 292 -3.75 23.35 2.61
N GLY A 293 -3.96 22.18 3.23
CA GLY A 293 -3.85 20.89 2.54
C GLY A 293 -4.70 20.81 1.25
N ASP A 294 -4.61 19.72 0.51
CA ASP A 294 -5.32 19.57 -0.77
C ASP A 294 -5.72 18.11 -1.03
N LEU A 295 -6.70 17.92 -1.92
CA LEU A 295 -7.04 16.64 -2.52
C LEU A 295 -6.70 16.71 -4.01
N LEU A 296 -5.83 15.84 -4.45
CA LEU A 296 -5.39 15.73 -5.83
C LEU A 296 -5.94 14.47 -6.47
N ARG A 297 -6.10 14.49 -7.79
CA ARG A 297 -6.57 13.38 -8.61
C ARG A 297 -5.75 13.23 -9.87
N SER A 298 -5.53 11.99 -10.29
CA SER A 298 -4.92 11.62 -11.57
C SER A 298 -5.81 10.60 -12.28
N THR A 299 -5.81 10.63 -13.61
CA THR A 299 -6.49 9.65 -14.49
C THR A 299 -5.51 8.91 -15.40
N ASP A 300 -4.21 9.06 -15.15
CA ASP A 300 -3.11 8.50 -15.93
C ASP A 300 -2.11 7.72 -15.07
N GLY A 301 -2.58 7.16 -13.95
CA GLY A 301 -1.81 6.28 -13.07
C GLY A 301 -0.79 7.04 -12.21
N GLY A 302 -1.12 8.28 -11.84
CA GLY A 302 -0.28 9.15 -11.04
C GLY A 302 0.84 9.86 -11.82
N VAL A 303 0.76 9.95 -13.15
CA VAL A 303 1.72 10.72 -13.95
C VAL A 303 1.46 12.22 -13.77
N ASN A 304 0.21 12.65 -13.91
CA ASN A 304 -0.21 14.03 -13.75
C ASN A 304 -1.36 14.13 -12.76
N PHE A 305 -1.22 15.00 -11.77
CA PHE A 305 -2.24 15.32 -10.79
C PHE A 305 -2.86 16.69 -11.03
N ALA A 306 -4.14 16.82 -10.71
CA ALA A 306 -4.87 18.08 -10.65
C ALA A 306 -5.71 18.13 -9.36
N PRO A 307 -6.06 19.32 -8.85
CA PRO A 307 -6.96 19.45 -7.70
C PRO A 307 -8.32 18.77 -7.96
N ALA A 308 -8.84 18.12 -6.92
CA ALA A 308 -10.11 17.41 -6.88
C ALA A 308 -10.80 17.64 -5.54
N ASP A 309 -10.85 18.90 -5.13
CA ASP A 309 -11.21 19.35 -3.78
C ASP A 309 -12.51 20.16 -3.75
N ALA A 310 -13.29 20.10 -4.82
CA ALA A 310 -14.59 20.76 -4.93
C ALA A 310 -15.52 20.26 -3.81
N GLY A 311 -16.18 21.19 -3.11
CA GLY A 311 -17.05 20.86 -1.98
C GLY A 311 -16.34 20.66 -0.64
N LEU A 312 -15.00 20.52 -0.62
CA LEU A 312 -14.25 20.50 0.63
C LEU A 312 -14.11 21.91 1.24
N PRO A 313 -14.03 22.05 2.58
CA PRO A 313 -13.91 23.34 3.25
C PRO A 313 -12.67 24.13 2.79
N SER A 314 -12.86 25.35 2.29
CA SER A 314 -11.79 26.17 1.70
C SER A 314 -10.68 26.56 2.66
N ALA A 315 -10.96 26.69 3.96
CA ALA A 315 -10.00 27.15 4.96
C ALA A 315 -9.07 26.04 5.49
N SER A 316 -9.40 24.76 5.31
CA SER A 316 -8.55 23.65 5.79
C SER A 316 -8.91 22.31 5.14
N LYS A 317 -8.11 21.88 4.15
CA LYS A 317 -8.28 20.59 3.46
C LYS A 317 -7.12 19.65 3.79
N ASN A 318 -6.79 19.51 5.07
CA ASN A 318 -5.79 18.56 5.52
C ASN A 318 -6.32 17.14 5.38
N VAL A 319 -6.26 16.60 4.17
CA VAL A 319 -6.71 15.24 3.87
C VAL A 319 -5.69 14.29 4.50
N VAL A 320 -6.12 13.56 5.51
CA VAL A 320 -5.25 12.61 6.24
C VAL A 320 -5.57 11.16 5.91
N ALA A 321 -6.75 10.90 5.37
CA ALA A 321 -7.16 9.57 4.96
C ALA A 321 -8.09 9.61 3.74
N ILE A 322 -8.00 8.58 2.91
CA ILE A 322 -8.85 8.37 1.73
C ILE A 322 -9.32 6.92 1.80
N GLY A 323 -10.56 6.66 1.40
CA GLY A 323 -11.10 5.34 1.12
C GLY A 323 -11.87 5.38 -0.20
N ILE A 324 -11.70 4.37 -1.05
CA ILE A 324 -12.31 4.33 -2.38
C ILE A 324 -13.19 3.08 -2.49
N ALA A 325 -14.47 3.29 -2.78
CA ALA A 325 -15.41 2.21 -3.01
C ALA A 325 -15.29 1.66 -4.45
N PRO A 326 -15.46 0.35 -4.67
CA PRO A 326 -15.44 -0.23 -6.01
C PRO A 326 -16.79 -0.05 -6.72
N THR A 327 -17.22 1.19 -6.90
CA THR A 327 -18.43 1.56 -7.62
C THR A 327 -18.09 2.18 -8.98
N ASN A 328 -19.05 2.20 -9.90
CA ASN A 328 -18.93 2.91 -11.17
C ASN A 328 -20.24 3.68 -11.44
N PRO A 329 -20.27 5.02 -11.32
CA PRO A 329 -19.14 5.90 -11.00
C PRO A 329 -18.53 5.67 -9.61
N VAL A 330 -17.24 5.99 -9.44
CA VAL A 330 -16.49 5.70 -8.21
C VAL A 330 -16.96 6.59 -7.06
N THR A 331 -17.08 6.04 -5.86
CA THR A 331 -17.33 6.80 -4.64
C THR A 331 -16.04 6.91 -3.84
N VAL A 332 -15.68 8.14 -3.49
CA VAL A 332 -14.50 8.46 -2.69
C VAL A 332 -14.95 9.01 -1.35
N VAL A 333 -14.33 8.52 -0.28
CA VAL A 333 -14.52 9.00 1.09
C VAL A 333 -13.20 9.59 1.55
N VAL A 334 -13.21 10.79 2.10
CA VAL A 334 -12.01 11.47 2.61
C VAL A 334 -12.19 11.93 4.04
N GLY A 335 -11.13 11.79 4.83
CA GLY A 335 -11.05 12.29 6.20
C GLY A 335 -10.15 13.52 6.24
N LEU A 336 -10.67 14.61 6.80
CA LEU A 336 -9.96 15.87 6.99
C LEU A 336 -9.64 16.05 8.47
N ASP A 337 -8.40 16.39 8.80
CA ASP A 337 -7.97 16.69 10.18
C ASP A 337 -7.24 18.05 10.24
N PRO A 338 -8.00 19.15 10.38
CA PRO A 338 -7.46 20.50 10.49
C PRO A 338 -6.57 20.69 11.74
N PRO A 339 -5.53 21.55 11.71
CA PRO A 339 -4.77 21.91 12.91
C PRO A 339 -5.63 22.62 13.96
N SER A 340 -6.66 23.33 13.52
CA SER A 340 -7.71 23.93 14.34
C SER A 340 -9.08 23.49 13.83
N GLY A 341 -9.81 22.72 14.63
CA GLY A 341 -11.14 22.22 14.25
C GLY A 341 -11.41 20.82 14.79
N ILE A 342 -12.47 20.21 14.29
CA ILE A 342 -12.84 18.82 14.56
C ILE A 342 -12.62 18.04 13.27
N ALA A 343 -11.99 16.87 13.36
CA ALA A 343 -11.82 15.98 12.22
C ALA A 343 -13.19 15.67 11.57
N GLY A 344 -13.26 15.75 10.25
CA GLY A 344 -14.49 15.62 9.48
C GLY A 344 -14.35 14.59 8.36
N MET A 345 -15.47 13.96 8.02
CA MET A 345 -15.55 12.98 6.94
C MET A 345 -16.40 13.55 5.80
N PHE A 346 -15.97 13.33 4.57
CA PHE A 346 -16.66 13.79 3.37
C PHE A 346 -16.71 12.68 2.33
N SER A 347 -17.71 12.69 1.46
CA SER A 347 -17.77 11.79 0.33
C SER A 347 -18.24 12.48 -0.95
N GLU A 348 -17.79 11.92 -2.08
CA GLU A 348 -18.19 12.31 -3.43
C GLU A 348 -18.43 11.06 -4.27
N VAL A 349 -19.39 11.14 -5.19
CA VAL A 349 -19.46 10.23 -6.34
C VAL A 349 -18.78 10.94 -7.51
N ASP A 350 -17.57 10.52 -7.88
CA ASP A 350 -16.83 11.11 -8.98
C ASP A 350 -17.42 10.64 -10.32
N ALA A 351 -18.45 11.36 -10.77
CA ALA A 351 -19.11 11.13 -12.05
C ALA A 351 -18.22 11.45 -13.26
N SER A 352 -17.07 12.10 -13.05
CA SER A 352 -16.07 12.40 -14.08
C SER A 352 -14.98 11.32 -14.19
N ALA A 353 -15.04 10.27 -13.36
CA ALA A 353 -14.16 9.12 -13.45
C ALA A 353 -14.30 8.43 -14.83
N PRO A 354 -13.16 8.07 -15.47
CA PRO A 354 -13.21 7.31 -16.70
C PRO A 354 -13.85 5.94 -16.46
N ALA A 355 -14.38 5.33 -17.52
CA ALA A 355 -14.87 3.97 -17.44
C ALA A 355 -13.72 3.01 -17.08
N PRO A 356 -13.88 2.13 -16.09
CA PRO A 356 -12.85 1.18 -15.69
C PRO A 356 -12.34 0.34 -16.88
N PRO A 357 -11.02 0.15 -17.04
CA PRO A 357 -10.46 -0.76 -18.04
C PRO A 357 -10.72 -2.22 -17.65
N LYS A 358 -10.34 -3.14 -18.53
CA LYS A 358 -10.33 -4.57 -18.19
C LYS A 358 -9.13 -4.88 -17.31
N LEU A 359 -9.38 -5.51 -16.18
CA LEU A 359 -8.35 -5.89 -15.22
C LEU A 359 -7.93 -7.34 -15.37
N THR A 360 -6.67 -7.62 -15.04
CA THR A 360 -6.14 -8.96 -14.87
C THR A 360 -6.47 -9.44 -13.46
N ALA A 361 -7.19 -10.54 -13.34
CA ALA A 361 -7.39 -11.20 -12.07
C ALA A 361 -6.05 -11.79 -11.59
N GLU A 362 -5.74 -11.59 -10.32
CA GLU A 362 -4.57 -12.19 -9.71
C GLU A 362 -4.85 -13.59 -9.20
N ALA A 363 -3.85 -14.45 -9.33
CA ALA A 363 -3.82 -15.74 -8.66
C ALA A 363 -2.94 -15.64 -7.41
N PRO A 364 -3.27 -16.39 -6.34
CA PRO A 364 -2.34 -16.62 -5.24
C PRO A 364 -1.01 -17.18 -5.79
N GLY A 365 0.10 -16.72 -5.24
CA GLY A 365 1.43 -17.28 -5.47
C GLY A 365 1.79 -18.36 -4.45
N ALA A 366 3.05 -18.39 -4.04
CA ALA A 366 3.48 -19.21 -2.92
C ALA A 366 3.08 -18.52 -1.60
N PRO A 367 2.41 -19.22 -0.67
CA PRO A 367 2.00 -18.65 0.60
C PRO A 367 3.20 -18.18 1.41
N VAL A 368 2.99 -17.15 2.24
CA VAL A 368 4.00 -16.65 3.16
C VAL A 368 4.48 -17.79 4.07
N ALA A 369 5.80 -18.01 4.13
CA ALA A 369 6.39 -19.06 4.95
C ALA A 369 6.11 -18.82 6.44
N THR A 370 5.52 -19.82 7.10
CA THR A 370 5.19 -19.81 8.55
C THR A 370 6.38 -20.16 9.45
N VAL A 371 7.54 -20.49 8.87
CA VAL A 371 8.77 -20.80 9.59
C VAL A 371 9.92 -20.06 8.94
N ILE A 372 10.43 -19.04 9.61
CA ILE A 372 11.70 -18.43 9.23
C ILE A 372 12.79 -19.29 9.85
N THR A 373 13.48 -20.07 9.02
CA THR A 373 14.80 -20.55 9.40
C THR A 373 15.69 -19.32 9.48
N THR A 374 15.97 -18.85 10.70
CA THR A 374 17.06 -17.90 10.93
C THR A 374 18.30 -18.44 10.19
N PRO A 375 18.95 -17.66 9.32
CA PRO A 375 20.23 -18.07 8.76
C PRO A 375 21.15 -18.38 9.93
N LYS A 376 21.48 -19.66 10.10
CA LYS A 376 22.37 -20.12 11.17
C LYS A 376 23.62 -19.25 11.06
N ALA A 377 23.91 -18.47 12.11
CA ALA A 377 25.08 -17.62 12.13
C ALA A 377 26.29 -18.45 11.67
N LYS A 378 26.98 -18.01 10.61
CA LYS A 378 28.27 -18.62 10.24
C LYS A 378 29.09 -18.63 11.54
N PRO A 379 29.62 -19.79 11.96
CA PRO A 379 30.45 -19.83 13.17
C PRO A 379 31.54 -18.79 13.00
N ARG A 380 31.57 -17.80 13.91
CA ARG A 380 32.70 -16.88 14.00
C ARG A 380 33.93 -17.74 14.24
N VAL A 381 34.79 -17.85 13.24
CA VAL A 381 36.16 -18.33 13.45
C VAL A 381 36.87 -17.22 14.22
N SER A 382 36.77 -17.28 15.55
CA SER A 382 37.63 -16.49 16.43
C SER A 382 39.04 -17.07 16.30
N LEU A 383 39.91 -16.37 15.58
CA LEU A 383 41.35 -16.60 15.66
C LEU A 383 41.84 -16.08 17.01
N ALA A 384 41.78 -16.94 18.02
CA ALA A 384 42.45 -16.67 19.30
C ALA A 384 43.96 -16.86 19.09
N CYS A 385 44.67 -15.76 18.83
CA CYS A 385 46.12 -15.74 18.87
C CYS A 385 46.54 -15.80 20.34
N THR A 386 46.90 -16.99 20.84
CA THR A 386 47.56 -17.12 22.13
C THR A 386 49.06 -17.00 21.91
N THR A 387 49.61 -15.79 22.04
CA THR A 387 51.05 -15.59 22.18
C THR A 387 51.51 -16.18 23.51
N ARG A 388 52.00 -17.43 23.49
CA ARG A 388 52.92 -17.91 24.53
C ARG A 388 54.30 -17.35 24.21
N VAL A 389 54.71 -16.34 24.96
CA VAL A 389 56.13 -15.94 25.02
C VAL A 389 56.89 -17.10 25.63
N ARG A 390 57.71 -17.79 24.84
CA ARG A 390 58.83 -18.58 25.33
C ARG A 390 60.10 -18.08 24.64
N ASN A 391 61.00 -17.55 25.46
CA ASN A 391 62.38 -17.28 25.07
C ASN A 391 63.05 -18.59 24.69
N SER A 392 63.26 -18.83 23.39
CA SER A 392 64.43 -19.55 22.88
C SER A 392 64.47 -19.52 21.36
N VAL A 393 65.70 -19.44 20.86
CA VAL A 393 66.11 -19.23 19.47
C VAL A 393 65.70 -20.40 18.57
N GLY A 394 65.01 -20.08 17.47
CA GLY A 394 64.89 -20.90 16.24
C GLY A 394 63.95 -22.11 16.27
N ALA A 395 62.80 -22.03 15.57
CA ALA A 395 62.18 -23.18 14.90
C ALA A 395 60.97 -22.78 14.02
N ALA A 396 60.84 -23.51 12.91
CA ALA A 396 59.85 -23.38 11.85
C ALA A 396 58.38 -23.55 12.30
N CYS A 397 57.49 -22.74 11.71
CA CYS A 397 56.05 -22.81 11.91
C CYS A 397 55.44 -23.95 11.05
N ARG A 398 54.97 -25.03 11.68
CA ARG A 398 54.09 -26.02 11.03
C ARG A 398 52.65 -25.78 11.47
N LEU A 399 51.80 -25.40 10.53
CA LEU A 399 50.36 -25.25 10.72
C LEU A 399 49.71 -26.66 10.74
N ARG A 400 49.10 -27.06 11.86
CA ARG A 400 48.21 -28.24 11.90
C ARG A 400 46.77 -27.76 11.98
N VAL A 401 46.01 -27.98 10.91
CA VAL A 401 44.55 -27.82 10.88
C VAL A 401 43.93 -29.14 11.31
N ARG A 402 43.20 -29.16 12.43
CA ARG A 402 42.28 -30.25 12.78
C ARG A 402 40.88 -29.86 12.30
N ALA A 403 40.43 -30.46 11.21
CA ALA A 403 39.03 -30.41 10.80
C ALA A 403 38.27 -31.56 11.49
N VAL A 404 37.17 -31.24 12.17
CA VAL A 404 36.17 -32.22 12.59
C VAL A 404 35.04 -32.13 11.57
N ALA A 405 34.96 -33.11 10.67
CA ALA A 405 33.89 -33.22 9.68
C ALA A 405 32.86 -34.25 10.16
N SER A 406 31.60 -33.83 10.30
CA SER A 406 30.45 -34.74 10.40
C SER A 406 29.95 -34.99 8.98
N ALA A 407 30.00 -36.24 8.52
CA ALA A 407 29.64 -36.64 7.17
C ALA A 407 28.13 -36.82 7.02
N VAL A 408 27.56 -36.29 5.94
CA VAL A 408 26.33 -36.79 5.32
C VAL A 408 26.65 -36.98 3.84
N LEU A 409 26.68 -38.24 3.40
CA LEU A 409 26.88 -38.63 2.01
C LEU A 409 25.62 -38.35 1.21
N HIS A 410 25.70 -37.59 0.12
CA HIS A 410 24.88 -37.78 -1.08
C HIS A 410 25.71 -37.52 -2.33
N ARG A 411 25.53 -38.41 -3.32
CA ARG A 411 26.28 -38.49 -4.59
C ARG A 411 26.03 -37.27 -5.47
N GLY A 412 27.06 -36.78 -6.14
CA GLY A 412 26.94 -35.86 -7.28
C GLY A 412 27.86 -34.65 -7.18
N THR A 413 28.85 -34.62 -8.07
CA THR A 413 29.92 -33.62 -8.26
C THR A 413 29.48 -32.15 -8.17
N ALA A 414 30.17 -31.37 -7.32
CA ALA A 414 30.22 -29.91 -7.38
C ALA A 414 31.65 -29.45 -7.67
N VAL A 415 31.83 -28.68 -8.75
CA VAL A 415 33.09 -28.03 -9.12
C VAL A 415 33.11 -26.63 -8.51
N ALA A 416 34.09 -26.35 -7.64
CA ALA A 416 34.34 -25.01 -7.12
C ALA A 416 35.69 -24.50 -7.62
N ARG A 417 35.66 -23.42 -8.42
CA ARG A 417 36.82 -22.63 -8.85
C ARG A 417 37.24 -21.72 -7.69
N LEU A 418 38.50 -21.83 -7.23
CA LEU A 418 39.14 -20.79 -6.41
C LEU A 418 40.48 -20.39 -7.02
N ALA A 419 40.74 -19.10 -6.99
CA ALA A 419 41.79 -18.40 -7.73
C ALA A 419 43.22 -18.84 -7.38
N GLY A 420 44.00 -19.13 -8.43
CA GLY A 420 45.41 -18.75 -8.53
C GLY A 420 46.43 -19.50 -7.67
N ARG A 421 46.90 -20.66 -8.14
CA ARG A 421 48.32 -20.99 -8.40
C ARG A 421 48.49 -22.49 -8.63
N PHE A 422 49.16 -22.84 -9.74
CA PHE A 422 49.58 -24.19 -10.08
C PHE A 422 50.74 -24.65 -9.18
N ILE A 423 50.63 -25.83 -8.57
CA ILE A 423 51.78 -26.65 -8.19
C ILE A 423 51.44 -28.11 -8.51
N THR A 424 52.17 -28.65 -9.48
CA THR A 424 52.20 -30.06 -9.88
C THR A 424 53.08 -30.84 -8.89
N ILE A 425 52.58 -31.94 -8.31
CA ILE A 425 53.43 -33.02 -7.80
C ILE A 425 52.74 -34.34 -8.15
N GLY A 426 53.46 -35.20 -8.87
CA GLY A 426 52.95 -36.43 -9.48
C GLY A 426 53.06 -37.68 -8.60
N ALA A 427 52.37 -38.70 -9.11
CA ALA A 427 52.20 -40.10 -8.68
C ALA A 427 51.58 -40.31 -7.30
#